data_AF-A0A536Z4T6-F1
#
_entry.id   AF-A0A536Z4T6-F1
#
_cell.length_a   1.000
_cell.length_b   1.000
_cell.length_c   1.000
_cell.angle_alpha   90.00
_cell.angle_beta   90.00
_cell.angle_gamma   90.00
#
_symmetry.space_group_name_H-M   'P 1'
#
loop_
_entity.id
_entity.type
_entity.pdbx_description
1 polymer ?
#
loop_
_entity_poly.entity_id
_entity_poly.type
_entity_poly.pdbx_seq_one_letter_code
_entity_poly.pdbx_strand_id
1 'polypeptide(L)'
;MPALPIYTTPAIRKLEELAAPGSGTLMERAGAAAAELARDLCGDTAKAILVVAGPGNNGGDAFEVAAHLKRWFFRVSVVFSGERDKLPKDARVALGKWEAAGGTLLREIPGQSRFDLAVDGLFGTGLKRPLAGTHGALVQKLNALGVPILALDVPSGVDADTGAVLGCAVRASHTLTFIAHKPGLLTLDGPDHCGELKLDTLGLDPVELLDPEGMLLDADILDRAIAPRRRNFHKGQAGSVGVLGGAAGMVGAVVIAGRAALKCGAGRVYLGLLTPRPPYIDDAQPELMLRKPAALLEKGLVDVLVAGPGMGKADSARKLLRVALAAPLPLVLDADALNLIAGSRALAASLAKRKVATILTPHPAEAGRLLGVTTDGAQADRIASARAIAQRYRSCVVL
;
A
#
# COMPACT_ATOMS: atom_id res chain seq x y z
N MET A 1 -1.57 -10.23 16.68
CA MET A 1 -0.40 -10.70 15.92
C MET A 1 0.58 -9.53 15.80
N PRO A 2 1.90 -9.75 15.71
CA PRO A 2 2.79 -8.65 15.36
C PRO A 2 2.35 -8.08 14.00
N ALA A 3 2.45 -6.76 13.85
CA ALA A 3 2.09 -6.09 12.59
C ALA A 3 2.85 -6.76 11.42
N LEU A 4 2.20 -6.86 10.25
CA LEU A 4 2.76 -7.59 9.12
C LEU A 4 3.84 -6.73 8.43
N PRO A 5 5.10 -7.19 8.35
CA PRO A 5 6.19 -6.39 7.83
C PRO A 5 6.15 -6.30 6.29
N ILE A 6 6.57 -5.15 5.78
CA ILE A 6 6.63 -4.83 4.35
C ILE A 6 8.09 -4.56 3.96
N TYR A 7 8.54 -5.23 2.90
CA TYR A 7 9.88 -5.09 2.35
C TYR A 7 9.81 -4.86 0.84
N THR A 8 10.62 -3.93 0.34
CA THR A 8 10.81 -3.73 -1.10
C THR A 8 11.58 -4.91 -1.71
N THR A 9 11.53 -5.02 -3.03
CA THR A 9 12.24 -6.04 -3.80
C THR A 9 13.75 -6.08 -3.48
N PRO A 10 14.48 -4.95 -3.39
CA PRO A 10 15.87 -4.97 -2.94
C PRO A 10 16.06 -5.54 -1.53
N ALA A 11 15.15 -5.24 -0.60
CA ALA A 11 15.23 -5.74 0.77
C ALA A 11 14.91 -7.24 0.85
N ILE A 12 13.96 -7.74 0.05
CA ILE A 12 13.69 -9.18 -0.09
C ILE A 12 14.94 -9.91 -0.60
N ARG A 13 15.61 -9.42 -1.64
CA ARG A 13 16.86 -10.05 -2.13
C ARG A 13 17.94 -10.10 -1.05
N LYS A 14 18.06 -9.03 -0.26
CA LYS A 14 18.98 -9.00 0.87
C LYS A 14 18.60 -10.03 1.95
N LEU A 15 17.32 -10.23 2.22
CA LEU A 15 16.83 -11.28 3.12
C LEU A 15 17.19 -12.68 2.60
N GLU A 16 17.03 -12.92 1.30
CA GLU A 16 17.41 -14.20 0.66
C GLU A 16 18.93 -14.46 0.79
N GLU A 17 19.76 -13.43 0.61
CA GLU A 17 21.21 -13.50 0.79
C GLU A 17 21.61 -13.78 2.24
N LEU A 18 20.93 -13.14 3.20
CA LEU A 18 21.19 -13.29 4.65
C LEU A 18 20.73 -14.63 5.21
N ALA A 19 19.65 -15.20 4.66
CA ALA A 19 19.08 -16.44 5.16
C ALA A 19 20.02 -17.65 5.03
N ALA A 20 21.03 -17.59 4.14
CA ALA A 20 21.96 -18.65 3.78
C ALA A 20 21.27 -19.98 3.34
N PRO A 21 21.86 -20.75 2.40
CA PRO A 21 21.21 -21.94 1.86
C PRO A 21 21.32 -23.13 2.82
N GLY A 22 20.50 -23.17 3.88
CA GLY A 22 20.28 -24.34 4.72
C GLY A 22 19.30 -25.31 4.05
N SER A 23 19.74 -26.56 3.84
CA SER A 23 19.00 -27.73 3.30
C SER A 23 17.67 -27.45 2.57
N GLY A 24 17.75 -27.29 1.26
CA GLY A 24 16.63 -27.04 0.35
C GLY A 24 16.63 -25.60 -0.15
N THR A 25 16.52 -25.38 -1.46
CA THR A 25 16.53 -23.99 -1.97
C THR A 25 15.23 -23.29 -1.56
N LEU A 26 15.26 -21.98 -1.34
CA LEU A 26 14.05 -21.18 -1.10
C LEU A 26 12.95 -21.46 -2.15
N MET A 27 13.37 -21.70 -3.39
CA MET A 27 12.51 -22.11 -4.51
C MET A 27 11.77 -23.43 -4.27
N GLU A 28 12.41 -24.44 -3.67
CA GLU A 28 11.73 -25.71 -3.33
C GLU A 28 10.62 -25.49 -2.30
N ARG A 29 10.88 -24.67 -1.28
CA ARG A 29 9.88 -24.32 -0.27
C ARG A 29 8.74 -23.52 -0.88
N ALA A 30 9.05 -22.52 -1.71
CA ALA A 30 8.07 -21.70 -2.40
C ALA A 30 7.17 -22.54 -3.34
N GLY A 31 7.80 -23.40 -4.13
CA GLY A 31 7.11 -24.33 -5.02
C GLY A 31 6.21 -25.33 -4.30
N ALA A 32 6.68 -25.88 -3.18
CA ALA A 32 5.89 -26.80 -2.36
C ALA A 32 4.66 -26.10 -1.74
N ALA A 33 4.85 -24.94 -1.11
CA ALA A 33 3.77 -24.16 -0.51
C ALA A 33 2.72 -23.74 -1.55
N ALA A 34 3.19 -23.27 -2.73
CA ALA A 34 2.31 -22.93 -3.83
C ALA A 34 1.57 -24.14 -4.42
N ALA A 35 2.22 -25.32 -4.48
CA ALA A 35 1.57 -26.55 -4.92
C ALA A 35 0.46 -26.98 -3.96
N GLU A 36 0.70 -26.87 -2.64
CA GLU A 36 -0.32 -27.16 -1.62
C GLU A 36 -1.53 -26.25 -1.76
N LEU A 37 -1.31 -24.93 -1.91
CA LEU A 37 -2.40 -23.99 -2.14
C LEU A 37 -3.13 -24.29 -3.47
N ALA A 38 -2.40 -24.58 -4.55
CA ALA A 38 -3.01 -24.94 -5.83
C ALA A 38 -3.84 -26.23 -5.72
N ARG A 39 -3.36 -27.23 -4.99
CA ARG A 39 -4.09 -28.47 -4.69
C ARG A 39 -5.40 -28.16 -3.96
N ASP A 40 -5.34 -27.34 -2.93
CA ASP A 40 -6.51 -27.01 -2.11
C ASP A 40 -7.55 -26.20 -2.89
N LEU A 41 -7.11 -25.26 -3.73
CA LEU A 41 -7.98 -24.49 -4.63
C LEU A 41 -8.62 -25.36 -5.73
N CYS A 42 -7.87 -26.32 -6.26
CA CYS A 42 -8.35 -27.22 -7.31
C CYS A 42 -9.30 -28.28 -6.73
N GLY A 43 -8.95 -28.85 -5.57
CA GLY A 43 -9.68 -29.88 -4.84
C GLY A 43 -9.50 -31.30 -5.38
N ASP A 44 -9.90 -31.55 -6.64
CA ASP A 44 -9.93 -32.89 -7.24
C ASP A 44 -8.82 -33.08 -8.28
N THR A 45 -8.12 -34.21 -8.25
CA THR A 45 -7.06 -34.57 -9.19
C THR A 45 -7.52 -34.79 -10.63
N ALA A 46 -8.83 -35.03 -10.85
CA ALA A 46 -9.41 -35.15 -12.20
C ALA A 46 -9.39 -33.82 -12.98
N LYS A 47 -9.28 -32.70 -12.27
CA LYS A 47 -9.25 -31.35 -12.83
C LYS A 47 -7.90 -31.02 -13.47
N ALA A 48 -7.95 -30.17 -14.49
CA ALA A 48 -6.80 -29.78 -15.28
C ALA A 48 -6.22 -28.45 -14.78
N ILE A 49 -4.91 -28.44 -14.51
CA ILE A 49 -4.18 -27.26 -14.04
C ILE A 49 -3.24 -26.79 -15.14
N LEU A 50 -3.38 -25.53 -15.54
CA LEU A 50 -2.42 -24.84 -16.39
C LEU A 50 -1.38 -24.18 -15.51
N VAL A 51 -0.10 -24.37 -15.80
CA VAL A 51 1.00 -23.63 -15.16
C VAL A 51 1.73 -22.85 -16.26
N VAL A 52 1.88 -21.55 -16.07
CA VAL A 52 2.65 -20.69 -16.97
C VAL A 52 3.96 -20.31 -16.29
N ALA A 53 5.07 -20.74 -16.87
CA ALA A 53 6.41 -20.50 -16.34
C ALA A 53 7.18 -19.50 -17.19
N GLY A 54 7.80 -18.52 -16.53
CA GLY A 54 8.67 -17.54 -17.18
C GLY A 54 10.15 -17.92 -17.17
N PRO A 55 11.01 -17.03 -17.70
CA PRO A 55 12.43 -17.32 -17.89
C PRO A 55 13.30 -17.13 -16.62
N GLY A 56 12.73 -16.68 -15.50
CA GLY A 56 13.46 -16.36 -14.26
C GLY A 56 13.15 -17.30 -13.10
N ASN A 57 13.48 -16.88 -11.88
CA ASN A 57 13.25 -17.67 -10.66
C ASN A 57 11.77 -17.97 -10.41
N ASN A 58 10.85 -17.03 -10.70
CA ASN A 58 9.40 -17.28 -10.59
C ASN A 58 8.92 -18.42 -11.51
N GLY A 59 9.59 -18.59 -12.66
CA GLY A 59 9.36 -19.75 -13.53
C GLY A 59 9.88 -21.05 -12.92
N GLY A 60 10.98 -20.98 -12.17
CA GLY A 60 11.47 -22.06 -11.32
C GLY A 60 10.45 -22.51 -10.27
N ASP A 61 9.87 -21.56 -9.54
CA ASP A 61 8.80 -21.83 -8.56
C ASP A 61 7.61 -22.52 -9.26
N ALA A 62 7.21 -22.04 -10.44
CA ALA A 62 6.17 -22.68 -11.26
C ALA A 62 6.53 -24.12 -11.68
N PHE A 63 7.79 -24.40 -12.02
CA PHE A 63 8.22 -25.77 -12.34
C PHE A 63 8.17 -26.69 -11.11
N GLU A 64 8.55 -26.22 -9.93
CA GLU A 64 8.38 -26.97 -8.68
C GLU A 64 6.89 -27.25 -8.42
N VAL A 65 6.02 -26.22 -8.54
CA VAL A 65 4.56 -26.39 -8.42
C VAL A 65 4.05 -27.48 -9.35
N ALA A 66 4.43 -27.40 -10.62
CA ALA A 66 4.01 -28.37 -11.62
C ALA A 66 4.50 -29.79 -11.29
N ALA A 67 5.76 -29.94 -10.86
CA ALA A 67 6.35 -31.23 -10.50
C ALA A 67 5.64 -31.85 -9.28
N HIS A 68 5.34 -31.07 -8.24
CA HIS A 68 4.60 -31.51 -7.07
C HIS A 68 3.19 -31.97 -7.42
N LEU A 69 2.41 -31.12 -8.12
CA LEU A 69 1.04 -31.45 -8.54
C LEU A 69 1.00 -32.70 -9.42
N LYS A 70 1.96 -32.87 -10.32
CA LYS A 70 2.06 -34.07 -11.17
C LYS A 70 2.32 -35.34 -10.37
N ARG A 71 3.22 -35.28 -9.39
CA ARG A 71 3.49 -36.40 -8.45
C ARG A 71 2.29 -36.73 -7.59
N TRP A 72 1.41 -35.76 -7.34
CA TRP A 72 0.11 -35.95 -6.69
C TRP A 72 -1.01 -36.30 -7.68
N PHE A 73 -0.65 -36.72 -8.90
CA PHE A 73 -1.56 -37.23 -9.93
C PHE A 73 -2.54 -36.22 -10.55
N PHE A 74 -2.32 -34.91 -10.37
CA PHE A 74 -3.09 -33.88 -11.09
C PHE A 74 -2.76 -33.85 -12.59
N ARG A 75 -3.75 -33.42 -13.40
CA ARG A 75 -3.57 -33.19 -14.84
C ARG A 75 -2.93 -31.83 -15.11
N VAL A 76 -1.60 -31.78 -15.04
CA VAL A 76 -0.83 -30.54 -15.21
C VAL A 76 -0.35 -30.35 -16.65
N SER A 77 -0.52 -29.14 -17.20
CA SER A 77 0.10 -28.67 -18.45
C SER A 77 0.97 -27.46 -18.17
N VAL A 78 2.23 -27.46 -18.64
CA VAL A 78 3.16 -26.34 -18.42
C VAL A 78 3.44 -25.61 -19.72
N VAL A 79 3.15 -24.30 -19.77
CA VAL A 79 3.56 -23.41 -20.85
C VAL A 79 4.80 -22.65 -20.42
N PHE A 80 5.89 -22.76 -21.17
CA PHE A 80 7.15 -22.09 -20.86
C PHE A 80 7.47 -21.00 -21.88
N SER A 81 7.55 -19.76 -21.40
CA SER A 81 7.78 -18.56 -22.21
C SER A 81 9.22 -18.06 -22.16
N GLY A 82 10.17 -18.99 -22.30
CA GLY A 82 11.61 -18.70 -22.29
C GLY A 82 12.47 -19.70 -23.07
N GLU A 83 13.77 -19.58 -22.89
CA GLU A 83 14.79 -20.48 -23.44
C GLU A 83 15.45 -21.28 -22.31
N ARG A 84 15.53 -22.60 -22.48
CA ARG A 84 16.01 -23.51 -21.43
C ARG A 84 17.43 -23.17 -20.97
N ASP A 85 18.31 -22.83 -21.91
CA ASP A 85 19.72 -22.55 -21.64
C ASP A 85 19.94 -21.22 -20.90
N LYS A 86 18.95 -20.33 -20.93
CA LYS A 86 18.96 -19.03 -20.24
C LYS A 86 18.34 -19.09 -18.85
N LEU A 87 17.79 -20.24 -18.43
CA LEU A 87 17.24 -20.39 -17.08
C LEU A 87 18.33 -20.23 -16.02
N PRO A 88 18.04 -19.51 -14.92
CA PRO A 88 18.85 -19.54 -13.71
C PRO A 88 19.10 -20.97 -13.22
N LYS A 89 20.19 -21.16 -12.46
CA LYS A 89 20.62 -22.48 -11.98
C LYS A 89 19.50 -23.23 -11.27
N ASP A 90 18.82 -22.58 -10.32
CA ASP A 90 17.78 -23.23 -9.52
C ASP A 90 16.53 -23.52 -10.35
N ALA A 91 16.11 -22.58 -11.21
CA ALA A 91 14.99 -22.79 -12.13
C ALA A 91 15.26 -23.95 -13.13
N ARG A 92 16.52 -24.17 -13.52
CA ARG A 92 16.91 -25.31 -14.36
C ARG A 92 16.80 -26.63 -13.60
N VAL A 93 17.15 -26.65 -12.32
CA VAL A 93 16.97 -27.83 -11.45
C VAL A 93 15.47 -28.14 -11.31
N ALA A 94 14.64 -27.13 -11.05
CA ALA A 94 13.19 -27.27 -10.97
C ALA A 94 12.58 -27.79 -12.29
N LEU A 95 13.03 -27.27 -13.43
CA LEU A 95 12.63 -27.81 -14.75
C LEU A 95 12.99 -29.29 -14.88
N GLY A 96 14.19 -29.70 -14.45
CA GLY A 96 14.59 -31.11 -14.45
C GLY A 96 13.67 -32.00 -13.61
N LYS A 97 13.15 -31.49 -12.48
CA LYS A 97 12.17 -32.22 -11.65
C LYS A 97 10.82 -32.38 -12.35
N TRP A 98 10.36 -31.36 -13.08
CA TRP A 98 9.16 -31.43 -13.91
C TRP A 98 9.29 -32.49 -15.00
N GLU A 99 10.42 -32.51 -15.71
CA GLU A 99 10.70 -33.50 -16.76
C GLU A 99 10.83 -34.92 -16.17
N ALA A 100 11.50 -35.07 -15.02
CA ALA A 100 11.60 -36.34 -14.30
C ALA A 100 10.25 -36.86 -13.78
N ALA A 101 9.27 -35.97 -13.56
CA ALA A 101 7.89 -36.34 -13.24
C ALA A 101 7.06 -36.74 -14.49
N GLY A 102 7.69 -36.86 -15.67
CA GLY A 102 7.04 -37.17 -16.94
C GLY A 102 6.33 -35.97 -17.59
N GLY A 103 6.68 -34.76 -17.18
CA GLY A 103 6.14 -33.53 -17.71
C GLY A 103 6.76 -33.11 -19.05
N THR A 104 6.00 -32.42 -19.89
CA THR A 104 6.47 -31.81 -21.14
C THR A 104 6.18 -30.31 -21.15
N LEU A 105 6.96 -29.55 -21.92
CA LEU A 105 6.75 -28.10 -22.05
C LEU A 105 5.95 -27.80 -23.32
N LEU A 106 4.96 -26.93 -23.17
CA LEU A 106 4.20 -26.34 -24.27
C LEU A 106 4.75 -24.94 -24.56
N ARG A 107 4.66 -24.51 -25.82
CA ARG A 107 5.02 -23.14 -26.24
C ARG A 107 3.87 -22.16 -26.12
N GLU A 108 2.64 -22.65 -26.17
CA GLU A 108 1.44 -21.85 -26.05
C GLU A 108 0.34 -22.59 -25.30
N ILE A 109 -0.61 -21.82 -24.77
CA ILE A 109 -1.81 -22.37 -24.12
C ILE A 109 -2.67 -23.04 -25.21
N PRO A 110 -2.96 -24.35 -25.13
CA PRO A 110 -3.74 -25.04 -26.15
C PRO A 110 -5.17 -24.50 -26.20
N GLY A 111 -5.62 -24.05 -27.38
CA GLY A 111 -6.89 -23.34 -27.53
C GLY A 111 -8.16 -24.17 -27.28
N GLN A 112 -8.09 -25.51 -27.34
CA GLN A 112 -9.23 -26.41 -27.09
C GLN A 112 -9.21 -27.03 -25.69
N SER A 113 -8.18 -26.76 -24.88
CA SER A 113 -8.08 -27.31 -23.53
C SER A 113 -8.98 -26.56 -22.57
N ARG A 114 -9.73 -27.31 -21.76
CA ARG A 114 -10.38 -26.78 -20.57
C ARG A 114 -9.46 -26.96 -19.38
N PHE A 115 -9.25 -25.89 -18.64
CA PHE A 115 -8.56 -25.88 -17.36
C PHE A 115 -9.57 -25.54 -16.28
N ASP A 116 -9.25 -25.89 -15.04
CA ASP A 116 -10.06 -25.59 -13.85
C ASP A 116 -9.33 -24.62 -12.91
N LEU A 117 -8.00 -24.52 -13.04
CA LEU A 117 -7.13 -23.61 -12.32
C LEU A 117 -5.96 -23.23 -13.24
N ALA A 118 -5.52 -21.98 -13.17
CA ALA A 118 -4.26 -21.54 -13.76
C ALA A 118 -3.29 -21.05 -12.68
N VAL A 119 -2.00 -21.32 -12.87
CA VAL A 119 -0.90 -20.82 -12.04
C VAL A 119 -0.06 -19.87 -12.86
N ASP A 120 0.07 -18.64 -12.39
CA ASP A 120 0.93 -17.61 -12.97
C ASP A 120 2.29 -17.58 -12.27
N GLY A 121 3.29 -18.18 -12.93
CA GLY A 121 4.71 -18.09 -12.58
C GLY A 121 5.53 -17.39 -13.68
N LEU A 122 4.93 -16.45 -14.41
CA LEU A 122 5.60 -15.80 -15.55
C LEU A 122 6.65 -14.77 -15.06
N PHE A 123 6.28 -13.84 -14.19
CA PHE A 123 7.17 -12.84 -13.61
C PHE A 123 6.76 -12.51 -12.18
N GLY A 124 7.71 -12.55 -11.24
CA GLY A 124 7.53 -12.06 -9.87
C GLY A 124 8.19 -10.68 -9.70
N THR A 125 8.86 -10.48 -8.56
CA THR A 125 9.59 -9.22 -8.20
C THR A 125 10.66 -8.75 -9.21
N GLY A 126 11.09 -9.59 -10.16
CA GLY A 126 12.09 -9.25 -11.17
C GLY A 126 11.61 -8.35 -12.31
N LEU A 127 10.30 -8.12 -12.46
CA LEU A 127 9.75 -7.33 -13.56
C LEU A 127 10.02 -5.84 -13.38
N LYS A 128 10.67 -5.22 -14.37
CA LYS A 128 10.92 -3.76 -14.40
C LYS A 128 10.55 -3.10 -15.72
N ARG A 129 10.10 -3.87 -16.71
CA ARG A 129 9.74 -3.37 -18.05
C ARG A 129 8.28 -3.71 -18.33
N PRO A 130 7.55 -2.85 -19.08
CA PRO A 130 6.20 -3.16 -19.52
C PRO A 130 6.11 -4.50 -20.26
N LEU A 131 5.14 -5.33 -19.88
CA LEU A 131 4.81 -6.54 -20.60
C LEU A 131 4.20 -6.19 -21.95
N ALA A 132 4.80 -6.74 -23.01
CA ALA A 132 4.39 -6.55 -24.39
C ALA A 132 4.65 -7.83 -25.19
N GLY A 133 4.23 -7.84 -26.46
CA GLY A 133 4.49 -8.94 -27.38
C GLY A 133 3.96 -10.28 -26.87
N THR A 134 4.80 -11.31 -26.91
CA THR A 134 4.45 -12.69 -26.54
C THR A 134 4.02 -12.82 -25.08
N HIS A 135 4.72 -12.16 -24.15
CA HIS A 135 4.36 -12.18 -22.73
C HIS A 135 3.03 -11.48 -22.47
N GLY A 136 2.79 -10.32 -23.10
CA GLY A 136 1.51 -9.63 -22.99
C GLY A 136 0.33 -10.46 -23.55
N ALA A 137 0.55 -11.14 -24.67
CA ALA A 137 -0.45 -12.04 -25.25
C ALA A 137 -0.76 -13.25 -24.34
N LEU A 138 0.24 -13.79 -23.64
CA LEU A 138 0.04 -14.85 -22.65
C LEU A 138 -0.79 -14.36 -21.46
N VAL A 139 -0.51 -13.17 -20.92
CA VAL A 139 -1.29 -12.55 -19.84
C VAL A 139 -2.75 -12.36 -20.26
N GLN A 140 -2.98 -11.86 -21.47
CA GLN A 140 -4.34 -11.71 -22.01
C GLN A 140 -5.07 -13.06 -22.13
N LYS A 141 -4.38 -14.09 -22.65
CA LYS A 141 -4.95 -15.44 -22.74
C LYS A 141 -5.27 -16.02 -21.36
N LEU A 142 -4.37 -15.86 -20.37
CA LEU A 142 -4.59 -16.29 -18.99
C LEU A 142 -5.85 -15.65 -18.40
N ASN A 143 -5.96 -14.32 -18.48
CA ASN A 143 -7.11 -13.59 -17.97
C ASN A 143 -8.43 -13.98 -18.67
N ALA A 144 -8.35 -14.44 -19.93
CA ALA A 144 -9.52 -14.86 -20.71
C ALA A 144 -9.98 -16.31 -20.46
N LEU A 145 -9.26 -17.10 -19.66
CA LEU A 145 -9.62 -18.51 -19.40
C LEU A 145 -10.92 -18.66 -18.60
N GLY A 146 -11.34 -17.64 -17.84
CA GLY A 146 -12.55 -17.70 -17.02
C GLY A 146 -12.45 -18.66 -15.84
N VAL A 147 -11.23 -18.97 -15.38
CA VAL A 147 -10.94 -19.84 -14.24
C VAL A 147 -10.22 -19.06 -13.14
N PRO A 148 -10.22 -19.54 -11.88
CA PRO A 148 -9.34 -19.02 -10.86
C PRO A 148 -7.88 -19.04 -11.31
N ILE A 149 -7.16 -17.95 -11.05
CA ILE A 149 -5.73 -17.83 -11.29
C ILE A 149 -5.03 -17.67 -9.94
N LEU A 150 -4.02 -18.51 -9.67
CA LEU A 150 -3.09 -18.40 -8.55
C LEU A 150 -1.79 -17.76 -9.05
N ALA A 151 -1.47 -16.54 -8.61
CA ALA A 151 -0.18 -15.92 -8.89
C ALA A 151 0.87 -16.32 -7.86
N LEU A 152 2.07 -16.62 -8.35
CA LEU A 152 3.26 -16.90 -7.55
C LEU A 152 4.02 -15.60 -7.33
N ASP A 153 4.29 -15.29 -6.06
CA ASP A 153 4.98 -14.10 -5.57
C ASP A 153 4.21 -12.78 -5.79
N VAL A 154 4.02 -12.41 -7.05
CA VAL A 154 3.36 -11.18 -7.50
C VAL A 154 2.62 -11.48 -8.81
N PRO A 155 1.38 -11.00 -9.03
CA PRO A 155 0.72 -11.15 -10.33
C PRO A 155 1.59 -10.57 -11.46
N SER A 156 1.89 -11.38 -12.46
CA SER A 156 2.76 -11.00 -13.55
C SER A 156 2.24 -9.75 -14.25
N GLY A 157 3.06 -8.71 -14.29
CA GLY A 157 2.71 -7.41 -14.84
C GLY A 157 2.51 -6.31 -13.80
N VAL A 158 2.43 -6.64 -12.52
CA VAL A 158 2.42 -5.66 -11.42
C VAL A 158 3.87 -5.38 -10.97
N ASP A 159 4.23 -4.11 -10.80
CA ASP A 159 5.49 -3.74 -10.14
C ASP A 159 5.38 -4.04 -8.64
N ALA A 160 6.28 -4.89 -8.13
CA ALA A 160 6.24 -5.35 -6.74
C ALA A 160 6.50 -4.25 -5.70
N ASP A 161 7.13 -3.13 -6.09
CA ASP A 161 7.48 -2.05 -5.18
C ASP A 161 6.42 -0.93 -5.19
N THR A 162 5.83 -0.64 -6.35
CA THR A 162 4.87 0.48 -6.50
C THR A 162 3.43 0.04 -6.66
N GLY A 163 3.18 -1.18 -7.16
CA GLY A 163 1.85 -1.71 -7.46
C GLY A 163 1.27 -1.23 -8.79
N ALA A 164 2.07 -0.50 -9.60
CA ALA A 164 1.63 -0.05 -10.92
C ALA A 164 1.59 -1.22 -11.92
N VAL A 165 0.60 -1.24 -12.80
CA VAL A 165 0.60 -2.16 -13.95
C VAL A 165 1.62 -1.73 -15.00
N LEU A 166 2.57 -2.60 -15.29
CA LEU A 166 3.60 -2.44 -16.31
C LEU A 166 3.09 -3.03 -17.63
N GLY A 167 2.32 -2.25 -18.40
CA GLY A 167 1.78 -2.64 -19.70
C GLY A 167 0.46 -3.40 -19.60
N CYS A 168 0.50 -4.65 -19.15
CA CYS A 168 -0.70 -5.43 -18.79
C CYS A 168 -0.35 -6.38 -17.63
N ALA A 169 -1.36 -6.80 -16.85
CA ALA A 169 -1.15 -7.65 -15.70
C ALA A 169 -2.20 -8.77 -15.58
N VAL A 170 -1.75 -9.88 -14.99
CA VAL A 170 -2.62 -10.99 -14.59
C VAL A 170 -3.60 -10.50 -13.53
N ARG A 171 -4.87 -10.87 -13.65
CA ARG A 171 -5.91 -10.63 -12.63
C ARG A 171 -6.08 -11.92 -11.84
N ALA A 172 -5.29 -12.05 -10.77
CA ALA A 172 -5.30 -13.24 -9.96
C ALA A 172 -6.53 -13.30 -9.05
N SER A 173 -7.04 -14.51 -8.84
CA SER A 173 -8.03 -14.78 -7.80
C SER A 173 -7.37 -14.94 -6.43
N HIS A 174 -6.12 -15.43 -6.43
CA HIS A 174 -5.32 -15.68 -5.25
C HIS A 174 -3.86 -15.35 -5.59
N THR A 175 -3.13 -14.81 -4.62
CA THR A 175 -1.68 -14.58 -4.74
C THR A 175 -1.00 -15.16 -3.51
N LEU A 176 0.02 -16.00 -3.72
CA LEU A 176 0.90 -16.46 -2.65
C LEU A 176 2.23 -15.71 -2.74
N THR A 177 2.41 -14.71 -1.87
CA THR A 177 3.67 -13.97 -1.75
C THR A 177 4.62 -14.67 -0.80
N PHE A 178 5.92 -14.62 -1.09
CA PHE A 178 6.94 -15.31 -0.31
C PHE A 178 7.76 -14.38 0.59
N ILE A 179 8.27 -14.88 1.71
CA ILE A 179 9.17 -14.21 2.68
C ILE A 179 8.47 -13.10 3.46
N ALA A 180 7.97 -12.07 2.79
CA ALA A 180 7.20 -10.98 3.39
C ALA A 180 6.26 -10.32 2.36
N HIS A 181 5.41 -9.40 2.82
CA HIS A 181 4.62 -8.57 1.93
C HIS A 181 5.51 -7.58 1.17
N LYS A 182 5.17 -7.36 -0.10
CA LYS A 182 5.78 -6.31 -0.93
C LYS A 182 4.80 -5.14 -1.04
N PRO A 183 5.27 -3.88 -1.06
CA PRO A 183 4.37 -2.75 -1.06
C PRO A 183 3.43 -2.73 -2.27
N GLY A 184 3.91 -3.15 -3.44
CA GLY A 184 3.13 -3.19 -4.67
C GLY A 184 1.95 -4.17 -4.67
N LEU A 185 1.85 -5.08 -3.70
CA LEU A 185 0.68 -5.93 -3.51
C LEU A 185 -0.45 -5.21 -2.72
N LEU A 186 -0.14 -4.07 -2.11
CA LEU A 186 -0.98 -3.35 -1.15
C LEU A 186 -1.31 -1.93 -1.60
N THR A 187 -0.71 -1.45 -2.67
CA THR A 187 -0.89 -0.09 -3.20
C THR A 187 -1.18 -0.09 -4.71
N LEU A 188 -1.69 1.03 -5.21
CA LEU A 188 -2.06 1.26 -6.60
C LEU A 188 -2.96 0.16 -7.16
N ASP A 189 -2.61 -0.39 -8.32
CA ASP A 189 -3.40 -1.40 -9.04
C ASP A 189 -3.20 -2.79 -8.43
N GLY A 190 -2.15 -3.00 -7.64
CA GLY A 190 -1.80 -4.28 -7.02
C GLY A 190 -2.98 -4.99 -6.34
N PRO A 191 -3.68 -4.35 -5.39
CA PRO A 191 -4.84 -4.95 -4.72
C PRO A 191 -5.92 -5.47 -5.68
N ASP A 192 -6.18 -4.77 -6.78
CA ASP A 192 -7.18 -5.15 -7.79
C ASP A 192 -6.73 -6.34 -8.67
N HIS A 193 -5.44 -6.70 -8.59
CA HIS A 193 -4.80 -7.77 -9.35
C HIS A 193 -4.41 -8.99 -8.50
N CYS A 194 -4.33 -8.85 -7.17
CA CYS A 194 -3.85 -9.91 -6.28
C CYS A 194 -4.94 -10.93 -5.88
N GLY A 195 -6.20 -10.50 -5.83
CA GLY A 195 -7.28 -11.30 -5.23
C GLY A 195 -7.01 -11.57 -3.75
N GLU A 196 -7.26 -12.79 -3.28
CA GLU A 196 -6.92 -13.19 -1.91
C GLU A 196 -5.39 -13.33 -1.75
N LEU A 197 -4.79 -12.43 -0.97
CA LEU A 197 -3.36 -12.40 -0.72
C LEU A 197 -2.99 -13.25 0.50
N LYS A 198 -2.12 -14.25 0.31
CA LYS A 198 -1.53 -15.08 1.37
C LYS A 198 -0.02 -14.90 1.41
N LEU A 199 0.55 -14.92 2.60
CA LEU A 199 1.99 -14.84 2.84
C LEU A 199 2.50 -16.20 3.33
N ASP A 200 3.53 -16.73 2.66
CA ASP A 200 4.35 -17.83 3.18
C ASP A 200 5.76 -17.31 3.45
N THR A 201 6.25 -17.39 4.68
CA THR A 201 7.58 -16.86 5.03
C THR A 201 8.72 -17.76 4.57
N LEU A 202 8.41 -18.90 3.96
CA LEU A 202 9.34 -19.97 3.59
C LEU A 202 10.13 -20.49 4.80
N GLY A 203 9.59 -20.38 6.01
CA GLY A 203 10.31 -20.72 7.24
C GLY A 203 11.43 -19.74 7.60
N LEU A 204 11.42 -18.53 7.03
CA LEU A 204 12.24 -17.42 7.49
C LEU A 204 11.48 -16.58 8.52
N ASP A 205 12.23 -15.92 9.40
CA ASP A 205 11.74 -14.76 10.13
C ASP A 205 12.43 -13.50 9.56
N PRO A 206 11.74 -12.73 8.69
CA PRO A 206 12.37 -11.59 8.03
C PRO A 206 12.71 -10.47 9.01
N VAL A 207 12.00 -10.34 10.14
CA VAL A 207 12.20 -9.25 11.10
C VAL A 207 13.47 -9.48 11.93
N GLU A 208 13.85 -10.74 12.17
CA GLU A 208 15.13 -11.06 12.82
C GLU A 208 16.35 -10.83 11.93
N LEU A 209 16.17 -10.86 10.60
CA LEU A 209 17.26 -10.75 9.63
C LEU A 209 17.48 -9.30 9.14
N LEU A 210 16.40 -8.53 8.99
CA LEU A 210 16.45 -7.16 8.47
C LEU A 210 15.28 -6.33 8.99
N ASP A 211 15.56 -5.12 9.46
CA ASP A 211 14.49 -4.20 9.89
C ASP A 211 13.50 -3.93 8.74
N PRO A 212 12.18 -4.00 9.00
CA PRO A 212 11.17 -3.75 7.99
C PRO A 212 11.16 -2.29 7.53
N GLU A 213 10.95 -2.08 6.23
CA GLU A 213 10.87 -0.74 5.64
C GLU A 213 9.49 -0.09 5.80
N GLY A 214 8.49 -0.91 6.15
CA GLY A 214 7.13 -0.51 6.47
C GLY A 214 6.38 -1.62 7.19
N MET A 215 5.23 -1.28 7.75
CA MET A 215 4.34 -2.22 8.43
C MET A 215 2.93 -2.01 7.91
N LEU A 216 2.21 -3.10 7.65
CA LEU A 216 0.78 -3.01 7.39
C LEU A 216 0.06 -2.71 8.72
N LEU A 217 -0.82 -1.71 8.70
CA LEU A 217 -1.65 -1.38 9.85
C LEU A 217 -2.82 -2.35 9.91
N ASP A 218 -2.93 -3.08 11.01
CA ASP A 218 -4.01 -4.00 11.33
C ASP A 218 -4.85 -3.49 12.51
N ALA A 219 -5.90 -4.23 12.89
CA ALA A 219 -6.77 -3.86 14.01
C ALA A 219 -5.99 -3.70 15.34
N ASP A 220 -4.90 -4.44 15.52
CA ASP A 220 -4.04 -4.38 16.71
C ASP A 220 -3.36 -3.02 16.87
N ILE A 221 -3.33 -2.19 15.81
CA ILE A 221 -2.89 -0.79 15.96
C ILE A 221 -3.77 -0.01 16.92
N LEU A 222 -5.06 -0.34 17.05
CA LEU A 222 -5.99 0.36 17.93
C LEU A 222 -5.61 0.18 19.39
N ASP A 223 -5.24 -1.04 19.78
CA ASP A 223 -4.78 -1.35 21.15
C ASP A 223 -3.48 -0.62 21.49
N ARG A 224 -2.61 -0.42 20.48
CA ARG A 224 -1.33 0.30 20.63
C ARG A 224 -1.50 1.82 20.60
N ALA A 225 -2.44 2.33 19.81
CA ALA A 225 -2.60 3.76 19.54
C ALA A 225 -3.61 4.45 20.47
N ILE A 226 -4.60 3.72 21.00
CA ILE A 226 -5.67 4.27 21.82
C ILE A 226 -5.48 3.82 23.27
N ALA A 227 -4.98 4.74 24.11
CA ALA A 227 -4.83 4.46 25.53
C ALA A 227 -6.21 4.46 26.24
N PRO A 228 -6.51 3.44 27.09
CA PRO A 228 -7.71 3.44 27.90
C PRO A 228 -7.68 4.62 28.89
N ARG A 229 -8.85 5.23 29.10
CA ARG A 229 -8.98 6.35 30.04
C ARG A 229 -9.01 5.84 31.47
N ARG A 230 -8.32 6.57 32.36
CA ARG A 230 -8.45 6.36 33.81
C ARG A 230 -9.89 6.62 34.25
N ARG A 231 -10.32 6.01 35.36
CA ARG A 231 -11.67 6.24 35.91
C ARG A 231 -11.84 7.65 36.47
N ASN A 232 -10.80 8.18 37.12
CA ASN A 232 -10.76 9.59 37.52
C ASN A 232 -10.26 10.44 36.35
N PHE A 233 -11.18 10.77 35.44
CA PHE A 233 -10.89 11.48 34.20
C PHE A 233 -11.82 12.66 33.98
N HIS A 234 -11.27 13.80 33.57
CA HIS A 234 -12.03 15.01 33.26
C HIS A 234 -11.67 15.58 31.88
N LYS A 235 -12.53 16.44 31.33
CA LYS A 235 -12.38 17.00 29.97
C LYS A 235 -11.00 17.64 29.69
N GLY A 236 -10.40 18.32 30.68
CA GLY A 236 -9.05 18.87 30.53
C GLY A 236 -7.95 17.84 30.24
N GLN A 237 -8.08 16.59 30.70
CA GLN A 237 -7.12 15.51 30.43
C GLN A 237 -7.28 14.90 29.02
N ALA A 238 -8.43 15.11 28.37
CA ALA A 238 -8.66 14.68 26.99
C ALA A 238 -8.09 15.65 25.95
N GLY A 239 -7.48 16.75 26.39
CA GLY A 239 -6.98 17.78 25.51
C GLY A 239 -8.07 18.56 24.76
N SER A 240 -7.60 19.53 23.98
CA SER A 240 -8.43 20.56 23.37
C SER A 240 -7.99 20.77 21.93
N VAL A 241 -8.93 20.67 20.99
CA VAL A 241 -8.66 20.78 19.54
C VAL A 241 -9.21 22.10 19.02
N GLY A 242 -8.40 22.84 18.27
CA GLY A 242 -8.85 24.01 17.50
C GLY A 242 -8.85 23.70 16.00
N VAL A 243 -9.95 23.97 15.30
CA VAL A 243 -10.06 23.77 13.84
C VAL A 243 -10.21 25.12 13.15
N LEU A 244 -9.25 25.46 12.28
CA LEU A 244 -9.17 26.72 11.55
C LEU A 244 -9.53 26.49 10.07
N GLY A 245 -10.56 27.19 9.58
CA GLY A 245 -11.00 27.06 8.20
C GLY A 245 -12.36 27.70 7.95
N GLY A 246 -13.16 27.11 7.06
CA GLY A 246 -14.58 27.46 6.90
C GLY A 246 -14.79 28.88 6.39
N ALA A 247 -14.24 29.20 5.23
CA ALA A 247 -14.55 30.41 4.48
C ALA A 247 -16.01 30.38 3.97
N ALA A 248 -16.44 31.47 3.33
CA ALA A 248 -17.80 31.60 2.80
C ALA A 248 -18.13 30.40 1.88
N GLY A 249 -19.24 29.71 2.17
CA GLY A 249 -19.67 28.51 1.45
C GLY A 249 -19.02 27.18 1.88
N MET A 250 -18.03 27.19 2.78
CA MET A 250 -17.27 26.00 3.16
C MET A 250 -17.21 25.71 4.68
N VAL A 251 -18.12 26.32 5.45
CA VAL A 251 -18.22 26.12 6.92
C VAL A 251 -18.37 24.64 7.29
N GLY A 252 -19.09 23.86 6.48
CA GLY A 252 -19.33 22.44 6.72
C GLY A 252 -18.06 21.62 6.90
N ALA A 253 -16.96 21.96 6.21
CA ALA A 253 -15.69 21.24 6.33
C ALA A 253 -15.11 21.31 7.75
N VAL A 254 -15.19 22.49 8.38
CA VAL A 254 -14.72 22.71 9.77
C VAL A 254 -15.65 22.04 10.78
N VAL A 255 -16.96 22.06 10.54
CA VAL A 255 -17.95 21.38 11.39
C VAL A 255 -17.72 19.87 11.39
N ILE A 256 -17.53 19.25 10.22
CA ILE A 256 -17.26 17.81 10.10
C ILE A 256 -15.98 17.43 10.85
N ALA A 257 -14.89 18.19 10.64
CA ALA A 257 -13.63 17.97 11.35
C ALA A 257 -13.78 18.12 12.87
N GLY A 258 -14.52 19.12 13.33
CA GLY A 258 -14.79 19.33 14.75
C GLY A 258 -15.61 18.21 15.39
N ARG A 259 -16.68 17.77 14.72
CA ARG A 259 -17.49 16.63 15.17
C ARG A 259 -16.66 15.35 15.23
N ALA A 260 -15.79 15.11 14.25
CA ALA A 260 -14.87 13.97 14.28
C ALA A 260 -13.93 14.03 15.50
N ALA A 261 -13.37 15.20 15.81
CA ALA A 261 -12.53 15.37 17.00
C ALA A 261 -13.28 15.05 18.32
N LEU A 262 -14.55 15.46 18.45
CA LEU A 262 -15.39 15.09 19.59
C LEU A 262 -15.62 13.58 19.67
N LYS A 263 -15.92 12.92 18.53
CA LYS A 263 -16.13 11.47 18.47
C LYS A 263 -14.86 10.67 18.79
N CYS A 264 -13.69 11.18 18.42
CA CYS A 264 -12.39 10.63 18.81
C CYS A 264 -12.03 10.94 20.28
N GLY A 265 -12.89 11.68 20.99
CA GLY A 265 -12.83 11.86 22.42
C GLY A 265 -12.14 13.13 22.90
N ALA A 266 -11.85 14.12 22.04
CA ALA A 266 -11.33 15.41 22.50
C ALA A 266 -12.23 16.02 23.59
N GLY A 267 -11.63 16.54 24.67
CA GLY A 267 -12.40 17.07 25.80
C GLY A 267 -13.05 18.42 25.51
N ARG A 268 -12.45 19.19 24.60
CA ARG A 268 -12.94 20.48 24.12
C ARG A 268 -12.62 20.64 22.65
N VAL A 269 -13.57 21.15 21.87
CA VAL A 269 -13.36 21.42 20.45
C VAL A 269 -13.84 22.82 20.11
N TYR A 270 -12.96 23.59 19.49
CA TYR A 270 -13.18 24.98 19.09
C TYR A 270 -13.12 25.11 17.57
N LEU A 271 -14.07 25.84 16.99
CA LEU A 271 -14.12 26.11 15.56
C LEU A 271 -13.79 27.59 15.30
N GLY A 272 -12.69 27.83 14.59
CA GLY A 272 -12.27 29.15 14.11
C GLY A 272 -12.67 29.34 12.66
N LEU A 273 -13.84 29.95 12.45
CA LEU A 273 -14.43 30.11 11.12
C LEU A 273 -14.00 31.42 10.44
N LEU A 274 -13.56 31.33 9.18
CA LEU A 274 -13.10 32.46 8.36
C LEU A 274 -14.25 33.20 7.64
N THR A 275 -15.43 32.59 7.55
CA THR A 275 -16.60 33.25 6.97
C THR A 275 -16.94 34.53 7.75
N PRO A 276 -17.35 35.62 7.07
CA PRO A 276 -17.79 36.85 7.75
C PRO A 276 -19.12 36.67 8.50
N ARG A 277 -19.88 35.62 8.18
CA ARG A 277 -21.17 35.29 8.80
C ARG A 277 -21.14 33.85 9.31
N PRO A 278 -20.45 33.57 10.42
CA PRO A 278 -20.45 32.24 11.01
C PRO A 278 -21.82 31.95 11.66
N PRO A 279 -22.29 30.69 11.67
CA PRO A 279 -23.40 30.32 12.52
C PRO A 279 -23.06 30.55 13.99
N TYR A 280 -24.08 30.77 14.82
CA TYR A 280 -23.89 30.93 16.26
C TYR A 280 -23.68 29.58 16.95
N ILE A 281 -24.38 28.55 16.47
CA ILE A 281 -24.39 27.19 17.00
C ILE A 281 -24.44 26.19 15.85
N ASP A 282 -23.95 24.99 16.10
CA ASP A 282 -24.25 23.82 15.29
C ASP A 282 -25.35 23.01 15.97
N ASP A 283 -26.59 23.06 15.44
CA ASP A 283 -27.76 22.45 16.10
C ASP A 283 -27.63 20.94 16.31
N ALA A 284 -26.89 20.25 15.45
CA ALA A 284 -26.68 18.81 15.57
C ALA A 284 -25.47 18.43 16.46
N GLN A 285 -24.67 19.41 16.89
CA GLN A 285 -23.57 19.20 17.84
C GLN A 285 -23.29 20.50 18.63
N PRO A 286 -24.19 20.87 19.57
CA PRO A 286 -24.09 22.14 20.31
C PRO A 286 -22.86 22.24 21.23
N GLU A 287 -22.16 21.14 21.48
CA GLU A 287 -20.91 21.08 22.26
C GLU A 287 -19.72 21.75 21.55
N LEU A 288 -19.81 21.98 20.24
CA LEU A 288 -18.80 22.69 19.47
C LEU A 288 -18.77 24.18 19.85
N MET A 289 -17.59 24.68 20.22
CA MET A 289 -17.43 26.08 20.60
C MET A 289 -16.96 26.92 19.41
N LEU A 290 -17.89 27.64 18.79
CA LEU A 290 -17.59 28.52 17.66
C LEU A 290 -16.97 29.83 18.16
N ARG A 291 -15.84 30.23 17.58
CA ARG A 291 -15.05 31.41 17.98
C ARG A 291 -14.45 32.10 16.75
N LYS A 292 -13.92 33.31 16.96
CA LYS A 292 -13.08 33.97 15.95
C LYS A 292 -11.76 33.17 15.79
N PRO A 293 -11.23 33.02 14.56
CA PRO A 293 -10.00 32.27 14.34
C PRO A 293 -8.80 32.71 15.19
N ALA A 294 -8.66 34.02 15.44
CA ALA A 294 -7.57 34.56 16.25
C ALA A 294 -7.59 34.07 17.71
N ALA A 295 -8.78 33.83 18.28
CA ALA A 295 -8.92 33.37 19.66
C ALA A 295 -8.36 31.95 19.86
N LEU A 296 -8.41 31.11 18.82
CA LEU A 296 -7.85 29.75 18.86
C LEU A 296 -6.32 29.73 18.94
N LEU A 297 -5.67 30.84 18.60
CA LEU A 297 -4.21 30.99 18.65
C LEU A 297 -3.73 31.57 19.98
N GLU A 298 -4.64 31.90 20.90
CA GLU A 298 -4.31 32.33 22.26
C GLU A 298 -3.68 31.19 23.07
N LYS A 299 -2.64 31.52 23.84
CA LYS A 299 -1.86 30.53 24.58
C LYS A 299 -2.74 29.79 25.59
N GLY A 300 -2.74 28.46 25.52
CA GLY A 300 -3.41 27.59 26.49
C GLY A 300 -4.89 27.31 26.21
N LEU A 301 -5.47 27.87 25.15
CA LEU A 301 -6.86 27.55 24.78
C LEU A 301 -6.96 26.14 24.18
N VAL A 302 -6.04 25.82 23.25
CA VAL A 302 -6.00 24.55 22.53
C VAL A 302 -4.64 23.88 22.65
N ASP A 303 -4.65 22.56 22.61
CA ASP A 303 -3.46 21.70 22.70
C ASP A 303 -2.96 21.29 21.29
N VAL A 304 -3.86 21.21 20.31
CA VAL A 304 -3.56 20.90 18.91
C VAL A 304 -4.42 21.76 17.97
N LEU A 305 -3.84 22.13 16.83
CA LEU A 305 -4.53 22.85 15.76
C LEU A 305 -4.71 21.96 14.54
N VAL A 306 -5.88 22.07 13.91
CA VAL A 306 -6.16 21.59 12.57
C VAL A 306 -6.36 22.82 11.70
N ALA A 307 -5.72 22.89 10.54
CA ALA A 307 -5.82 24.02 9.65
C ALA A 307 -5.97 23.55 8.20
N GLY A 308 -6.96 24.09 7.51
CA GLY A 308 -7.13 23.86 6.08
C GLY A 308 -8.54 23.53 5.60
N PRO A 309 -9.37 22.76 6.34
CA PRO A 309 -10.71 22.39 5.88
C PRO A 309 -11.54 23.62 5.47
N GLY A 310 -11.77 23.77 4.16
CA GLY A 310 -12.53 24.90 3.60
C GLY A 310 -11.95 26.27 3.89
N MET A 311 -10.64 26.42 4.08
CA MET A 311 -10.01 27.71 4.44
C MET A 311 -10.04 28.72 3.29
N GLY A 312 -10.15 28.26 2.04
CA GLY A 312 -10.06 29.06 0.84
C GLY A 312 -8.66 29.60 0.57
N LYS A 313 -8.55 30.51 -0.41
CA LYS A 313 -7.28 31.01 -0.94
C LYS A 313 -7.03 32.51 -0.70
N ALA A 314 -7.94 33.17 0.01
CA ALA A 314 -7.90 34.60 0.29
C ALA A 314 -6.71 34.98 1.19
N ASP A 315 -6.35 36.26 1.21
CA ASP A 315 -5.25 36.75 2.03
C ASP A 315 -5.47 36.54 3.53
N SER A 316 -6.72 36.56 3.99
CA SER A 316 -7.07 36.23 5.37
C SER A 316 -6.67 34.79 5.73
N ALA A 317 -6.91 33.82 4.83
CA ALA A 317 -6.49 32.43 4.99
C ALA A 317 -4.97 32.31 5.05
N ARG A 318 -4.25 32.97 4.13
CA ARG A 318 -2.77 32.98 4.11
C ARG A 318 -2.18 33.58 5.39
N LYS A 319 -2.75 34.70 5.86
CA LYS A 319 -2.32 35.35 7.10
C LYS A 319 -2.57 34.45 8.31
N LEU A 320 -3.74 33.83 8.40
CA LEU A 320 -4.07 32.91 9.49
C LEU A 320 -3.17 31.68 9.49
N LEU A 321 -2.96 31.06 8.33
CA LEU A 321 -2.09 29.90 8.18
C LEU A 321 -0.63 30.23 8.56
N ARG A 322 -0.13 31.41 8.19
CA ARG A 322 1.20 31.87 8.62
C ARG A 322 1.31 31.95 10.14
N VAL A 323 0.28 32.41 10.84
CA VAL A 323 0.28 32.47 12.32
C VAL A 323 0.18 31.06 12.91
N ALA A 324 -0.67 30.18 12.35
CA ALA A 324 -0.76 28.79 12.78
C ALA A 324 0.57 28.03 12.61
N LEU A 325 1.28 28.23 11.49
CA LEU A 325 2.61 27.66 11.25
C LEU A 325 3.68 28.18 12.21
N ALA A 326 3.49 29.35 12.82
CA ALA A 326 4.39 29.91 13.83
C ALA A 326 4.02 29.49 15.26
N ALA A 327 2.78 29.04 15.50
CA ALA A 327 2.32 28.66 16.82
C ALA A 327 3.07 27.43 17.36
N PRO A 328 3.44 27.37 18.65
CA PRO A 328 4.19 26.26 19.23
C PRO A 328 3.30 25.06 19.60
N LEU A 329 2.31 24.73 18.78
CA LEU A 329 1.31 23.66 19.02
C LEU A 329 1.36 22.60 17.93
N PRO A 330 1.21 21.29 18.23
CA PRO A 330 1.02 20.29 17.20
C PRO A 330 -0.01 20.71 16.13
N LEU A 331 0.27 20.40 14.86
CA LEU A 331 -0.52 20.89 13.73
C LEU A 331 -0.91 19.76 12.77
N VAL A 332 -2.18 19.73 12.39
CA VAL A 332 -2.67 18.90 11.27
C VAL A 332 -3.03 19.84 10.12
N LEU A 333 -2.42 19.61 8.97
CA LEU A 333 -2.57 20.41 7.77
C LEU A 333 -3.28 19.60 6.70
N ASP A 334 -4.40 20.14 6.22
CA ASP A 334 -5.27 19.47 5.26
C ASP A 334 -5.72 20.44 4.15
N ALA A 335 -6.22 19.90 3.05
CA ALA A 335 -6.97 20.64 2.03
C ALA A 335 -6.34 21.99 1.60
N ASP A 336 -7.08 23.10 1.77
CA ASP A 336 -6.65 24.43 1.35
C ASP A 336 -5.35 24.89 2.02
N ALA A 337 -5.02 24.42 3.23
CA ALA A 337 -3.74 24.77 3.84
C ALA A 337 -2.58 24.19 3.03
N LEU A 338 -2.69 22.93 2.59
CA LEU A 338 -1.70 22.27 1.74
C LEU A 338 -1.57 23.00 0.38
N ASN A 339 -2.71 23.41 -0.20
CA ASN A 339 -2.73 24.17 -1.45
C ASN A 339 -2.07 25.55 -1.31
N LEU A 340 -2.32 26.25 -0.20
CA LEU A 340 -1.69 27.54 0.10
C LEU A 340 -0.17 27.39 0.32
N ILE A 341 0.26 26.31 0.98
CA ILE A 341 1.68 25.98 1.18
C ILE A 341 2.37 25.69 -0.15
N ALA A 342 1.78 24.85 -0.99
CA ALA A 342 2.31 24.54 -2.32
C ALA A 342 2.44 25.81 -3.19
N GLY A 343 1.45 26.71 -3.10
CA GLY A 343 1.42 27.97 -3.86
C GLY A 343 2.21 29.13 -3.26
N SER A 344 2.96 28.94 -2.16
CA SER A 344 3.70 30.03 -1.50
C SER A 344 5.05 29.57 -0.96
N ARG A 345 6.14 30.05 -1.56
CA ARG A 345 7.51 29.80 -1.10
C ARG A 345 7.72 30.18 0.37
N ALA A 346 7.10 31.28 0.81
CA ALA A 346 7.20 31.75 2.19
C ALA A 346 6.53 30.78 3.18
N LEU A 347 5.32 30.30 2.88
CA LEU A 347 4.63 29.33 3.73
C LEU A 347 5.33 27.97 3.72
N ALA A 348 5.77 27.50 2.54
CA ALA A 348 6.56 26.28 2.42
C ALA A 348 7.87 26.32 3.24
N ALA A 349 8.60 27.44 3.17
CA ALA A 349 9.81 27.64 3.96
C ALA A 349 9.52 27.72 5.48
N SER A 350 8.39 28.30 5.87
CA SER A 350 7.95 28.34 7.27
C SER A 350 7.65 26.94 7.79
N LEU A 351 6.94 26.12 7.01
CA LEU A 351 6.63 24.74 7.37
C LEU A 351 7.90 23.89 7.47
N ALA A 352 8.80 23.95 6.49
CA ALA A 352 10.04 23.16 6.49
C ALA A 352 10.99 23.49 7.66
N LYS A 353 10.86 24.67 8.28
CA LYS A 353 11.63 25.08 9.46
C LYS A 353 10.96 24.74 10.79
N ARG A 354 9.71 24.26 10.76
CA ARG A 354 8.94 23.94 11.96
C ARG A 354 9.56 22.75 12.69
N LYS A 355 9.63 22.84 14.01
CA LYS A 355 10.16 21.78 14.89
C LYS A 355 9.08 21.06 15.70
N VAL A 356 7.89 21.65 15.78
CA VAL A 356 6.75 21.07 16.49
C VAL A 356 6.08 20.04 15.58
N ALA A 357 5.60 18.95 16.17
CA ALA A 357 4.93 17.85 15.46
C ALA A 357 3.89 18.37 14.47
N THR A 358 4.00 17.94 13.22
CA THR A 358 3.11 18.36 12.14
C THR A 358 2.74 17.16 11.28
N ILE A 359 1.45 17.00 10.99
CA ILE A 359 0.88 15.97 10.12
C ILE A 359 0.30 16.65 8.90
N LEU A 360 0.62 16.14 7.71
CA LEU A 360 0.02 16.55 6.44
C LEU A 360 -0.86 15.40 5.93
N THR A 361 -2.05 15.71 5.43
CA THR A 361 -3.01 14.73 4.89
C THR A 361 -3.33 14.94 3.41
N PRO A 362 -2.32 15.07 2.51
CA PRO A 362 -2.57 15.36 1.12
C PRO A 362 -3.31 14.20 0.43
N HIS A 363 -4.34 14.51 -0.35
CA HIS A 363 -4.76 13.59 -1.40
C HIS A 363 -3.74 13.61 -2.57
N PRO A 364 -3.81 12.70 -3.55
CA PRO A 364 -2.79 12.61 -4.61
C PRO A 364 -2.52 13.91 -5.40
N ALA A 365 -3.58 14.66 -5.77
CA ALA A 365 -3.39 15.94 -6.45
C ALA A 365 -2.78 17.05 -5.54
N GLU A 366 -2.94 16.99 -4.22
CA GLU A 366 -2.25 17.89 -3.28
C GLU A 366 -0.79 17.50 -3.10
N ALA A 367 -0.51 16.20 -3.02
CA ALA A 367 0.86 15.67 -3.01
C ALA A 367 1.63 16.12 -4.26
N GLY A 368 1.01 16.01 -5.45
CA GLY A 368 1.58 16.53 -6.70
C GLY A 368 1.93 18.01 -6.61
N ARG A 369 1.02 18.85 -6.10
CA ARG A 369 1.28 20.29 -5.91
C ARG A 369 2.40 20.58 -4.90
N LEU A 370 2.45 19.85 -3.78
CA LEU A 370 3.49 20.00 -2.76
C LEU A 370 4.87 19.60 -3.30
N LEU A 371 4.93 18.57 -4.15
CA LEU A 371 6.16 18.08 -4.77
C LEU A 371 6.56 18.89 -6.00
N GLY A 372 5.61 19.52 -6.69
CA GLY A 372 5.83 20.19 -7.98
C GLY A 372 5.78 19.23 -9.17
N VAL A 373 5.01 18.15 -9.05
CA VAL A 373 4.80 17.13 -10.09
C VAL A 373 3.31 17.01 -10.44
N THR A 374 2.99 16.27 -11.50
CA THR A 374 1.59 15.98 -11.85
C THR A 374 0.94 15.05 -10.82
N THR A 375 -0.39 15.02 -10.78
CA THR A 375 -1.13 14.05 -9.95
C THR A 375 -0.70 12.61 -10.25
N ASP A 376 -0.58 12.27 -11.54
CA ASP A 376 -0.16 10.94 -11.98
C ASP A 376 1.29 10.63 -11.56
N GLY A 377 2.17 11.64 -11.59
CA GLY A 377 3.55 11.50 -11.10
C GLY A 377 3.62 11.21 -9.60
N ALA A 378 2.74 11.82 -8.80
CA ALA A 378 2.64 11.52 -7.37
C ALA A 378 1.98 10.15 -7.10
N GLN A 379 1.04 9.74 -7.95
CA GLN A 379 0.40 8.43 -7.86
C GLN A 379 1.35 7.29 -8.25
N ALA A 380 2.22 7.48 -9.24
CA ALA A 380 3.08 6.43 -9.78
C ALA A 380 3.92 5.70 -8.72
N ASP A 381 4.27 6.39 -7.64
CA ASP A 381 4.82 5.81 -6.42
C ASP A 381 4.39 6.64 -5.20
N ARG A 382 3.30 6.20 -4.54
CA ARG A 382 2.75 6.89 -3.36
C ARG A 382 3.72 6.89 -2.18
N ILE A 383 4.46 5.79 -1.98
CA ILE A 383 5.37 5.65 -0.84
C ILE A 383 6.54 6.62 -1.00
N ALA A 384 7.15 6.67 -2.19
CA ALA A 384 8.19 7.64 -2.49
C ALA A 384 7.67 9.08 -2.36
N SER A 385 6.47 9.36 -2.86
CA SER A 385 5.84 10.68 -2.74
C SER A 385 5.62 11.09 -1.29
N ALA A 386 5.09 10.19 -0.45
CA ALA A 386 4.89 10.44 0.98
C ALA A 386 6.21 10.72 1.69
N ARG A 387 7.25 9.89 1.44
CA ARG A 387 8.60 10.06 2.00
C ARG A 387 9.23 11.38 1.55
N ALA A 388 9.09 11.75 0.29
CA ALA A 388 9.62 13.01 -0.24
C ALA A 388 8.95 14.23 0.40
N ILE A 389 7.63 14.21 0.57
CA ILE A 389 6.90 15.28 1.29
C ILE A 389 7.35 15.34 2.75
N ALA A 390 7.44 14.20 3.43
CA ALA A 390 7.87 14.12 4.83
C ALA A 390 9.27 14.69 5.04
N GLN A 391 10.22 14.37 4.17
CA GLN A 391 11.58 14.90 4.20
C GLN A 391 11.61 16.41 3.89
N ARG A 392 10.88 16.84 2.87
CA ARG A 392 10.84 18.25 2.44
C ARG A 392 10.29 19.18 3.52
N TYR A 393 9.29 18.72 4.26
CA TYR A 393 8.57 19.54 5.24
C TYR A 393 8.82 19.16 6.69
N ARG A 394 9.64 18.13 6.95
CA ARG A 394 9.95 17.60 8.29
C ARG A 394 8.67 17.25 9.07
N SER A 395 7.77 16.56 8.41
CA SER A 395 6.43 16.25 8.90
C SER A 395 6.10 14.77 8.76
N CYS A 396 5.11 14.31 9.52
CA CYS A 396 4.42 13.07 9.22
C CYS A 396 3.46 13.31 8.05
N VAL A 397 3.29 12.31 7.17
CA VAL A 397 2.46 12.41 5.97
C VAL A 397 1.54 11.20 5.91
N VAL A 398 0.25 11.46 5.63
CA VAL A 398 -0.78 10.45 5.35
C VAL A 398 -1.21 10.66 3.90
N LEU A 399 -0.83 9.75 3.00
CA LEU A 399 -1.04 9.83 1.55
C LEU A 399 -1.53 8.50 0.97
#